data_AF-A0A838I569-F1
#
_entry.id   AF-A0A838I569-F1
#
_cell.length_a   1.000
_cell.length_b   1.000
_cell.length_c   1.000
_cell.angle_alpha   90.00
_cell.angle_beta   90.00
_cell.angle_gamma   90.00
#
_symmetry.space_group_name_H-M   'P 1'
#
loop_
_entity.id
_entity.type
_entity.pdbx_description
1 polymer ?
#
loop_
_entity_poly.entity_id
_entity_poly.type
_entity_poly.pdbx_seq_one_letter_code
_entity_poly.pdbx_strand_id
1 'polypeptide(L)'
;MDARVDGREITPRMGKPVEIQALWLNALAIGAQFSAGWQMVFAKGQLAFEERFWNPDSEFLYDVVDCDHESGAVDGAFRPNQIFAVGGLPLVLLSPEKARKVVDAVEARLLTPLGLRSFAPGEPGYSGHYGGSVAQRDGSYHQGTVWPWLVGPFVEAWVRVRGHSRAAKTEAGNRFVMPIIEHLKHAGLGHISGIADADPM
;
A
#
# COMPACT_ATOMS: atom_id res chain seq x y z
N MET A 1 8.01 5.11 -8.57
CA MET A 1 7.93 5.07 -10.04
C MET A 1 7.50 6.46 -10.40
N ASP A 2 8.43 7.29 -10.84
CA ASP A 2 8.31 8.73 -10.59
C ASP A 2 7.82 9.40 -11.87
N ALA A 3 6.52 9.69 -11.91
CA ALA A 3 5.96 10.53 -12.95
C ALA A 3 6.59 11.93 -12.83
N ARG A 4 7.07 12.47 -13.95
CA ARG A 4 7.75 13.77 -14.00
C ARG A 4 7.03 14.68 -14.97
N VAL A 5 6.65 15.88 -14.50
CA VAL A 5 6.09 16.95 -15.33
C VAL A 5 7.02 18.14 -15.25
N ASP A 6 7.49 18.62 -16.40
CA ASP A 6 8.35 19.81 -16.52
C ASP A 6 9.59 19.79 -15.59
N GLY A 7 10.20 18.62 -15.42
CA GLY A 7 11.39 18.42 -14.58
C GLY A 7 11.12 18.27 -13.08
N ARG A 8 9.85 18.27 -12.65
CA ARG A 8 9.45 18.02 -11.25
C ARG A 8 8.88 16.62 -11.08
N GLU A 9 9.31 15.93 -10.05
CA GLU A 9 8.69 14.67 -9.63
C GLU A 9 7.33 14.95 -8.99
N ILE A 10 6.31 14.21 -9.41
CA ILE A 10 4.93 14.41 -8.94
C ILE A 10 4.69 13.73 -7.59
N THR A 11 5.36 12.59 -7.34
CA THR A 11 5.27 11.85 -6.07
C THR A 11 6.67 11.45 -5.61
N PRO A 12 7.55 12.41 -5.27
CA PRO A 12 8.86 12.09 -4.73
C PRO A 12 8.69 11.35 -3.40
N ARG A 13 9.27 10.15 -3.31
CA ARG A 13 9.29 9.34 -2.08
C ARG A 13 10.73 9.10 -1.64
N MET A 14 11.53 10.17 -1.69
CA MET A 14 12.93 10.16 -1.29
C MET A 14 13.04 10.01 0.24
N GLY A 15 13.92 9.12 0.69
CA GLY A 15 14.00 8.69 2.08
C GLY A 15 13.85 7.19 2.21
N LYS A 16 13.03 6.72 3.15
CA LYS A 16 12.75 5.30 3.40
C LYS A 16 11.26 5.00 3.22
N PRO A 17 10.82 4.63 2.00
CA PRO A 17 9.45 4.21 1.74
C PRO A 17 9.06 2.96 2.53
N VAL A 18 7.84 2.95 3.07
CA VAL A 18 7.34 1.91 3.98
C VAL A 18 7.39 0.51 3.37
N GLU A 19 6.99 0.34 2.12
CA GLU A 19 6.96 -0.96 1.46
C GLU A 19 8.36 -1.48 1.13
N ILE A 20 9.31 -0.58 0.83
CA ILE A 20 10.71 -0.95 0.57
C ILE A 20 11.35 -1.47 1.85
N GLN A 21 11.09 -0.82 2.98
CA GLN A 21 11.57 -1.33 4.28
C GLN A 21 10.89 -2.67 4.63
N ALA A 22 9.61 -2.83 4.30
CA ALA A 22 8.91 -4.10 4.52
C ALA A 22 9.50 -5.25 3.69
N LEU A 23 9.78 -5.01 2.41
CA LEU A 23 10.48 -5.92 1.51
C LEU A 23 11.87 -6.27 2.03
N TRP A 24 12.65 -5.28 2.46
CA TRP A 24 13.98 -5.48 2.99
C TRP A 24 13.99 -6.35 4.26
N LEU A 25 13.06 -6.12 5.18
CA LEU A 25 12.93 -6.94 6.40
C LEU A 25 12.51 -8.37 6.08
N ASN A 26 11.62 -8.58 5.12
CA ASN A 26 11.30 -9.92 4.63
C ASN A 26 12.53 -10.62 4.03
N ALA A 27 13.33 -9.91 3.23
CA ALA A 27 14.57 -10.45 2.67
C ALA A 27 15.58 -10.82 3.75
N LEU A 28 15.75 -9.98 4.78
CA LEU A 28 16.63 -10.28 5.92
C LEU A 28 16.16 -11.50 6.71
N ALA A 29 14.85 -11.63 6.95
CA ALA A 29 14.30 -12.77 7.66
C ALA A 29 14.45 -14.08 6.89
N ILE A 30 14.28 -14.04 5.56
CA ILE A 30 14.56 -15.19 4.69
C ILE A 30 16.05 -15.52 4.75
N GLY A 31 16.92 -14.52 4.59
CA GLY A 31 18.38 -14.68 4.68
C GLY A 31 18.83 -15.26 6.02
N ALA A 32 18.17 -14.89 7.11
CA ALA A 32 18.43 -15.38 8.46
C ALA A 32 18.15 -16.88 8.64
N GLN A 33 17.35 -17.50 7.75
CA GLN A 33 17.15 -18.95 7.72
C GLN A 33 18.38 -19.69 7.16
N PHE A 34 19.21 -19.01 6.35
CA PHE A 34 20.40 -19.58 5.72
C PHE A 34 21.70 -19.15 6.38
N SER A 35 21.72 -17.99 7.05
CA SER A 35 22.88 -17.47 7.75
C SER A 35 22.47 -16.67 8.99
N ALA A 36 22.92 -17.13 10.16
CA ALA A 36 22.63 -16.49 11.45
C ALA A 36 23.10 -15.03 11.52
N GLY A 37 24.07 -14.62 10.68
CA GLY A 37 24.57 -13.24 10.62
C GLY A 37 23.49 -12.20 10.31
N TRP A 38 22.39 -12.60 9.65
CA TRP A 38 21.28 -11.69 9.33
C TRP A 38 20.27 -11.51 10.48
N GLN A 39 20.26 -12.40 11.48
CA GLN A 39 19.26 -12.37 12.57
C GLN A 39 19.33 -11.08 13.38
N MET A 40 20.55 -10.64 13.72
CA MET A 40 20.74 -9.41 14.50
C MET A 40 20.29 -8.16 13.71
N VAL A 41 20.58 -8.12 12.40
CA VAL A 41 20.19 -7.00 11.54
C VAL A 41 18.66 -6.97 11.36
N PHE A 42 18.05 -8.13 11.15
CA PHE A 42 16.59 -8.27 11.09
C PHE A 42 15.92 -7.79 12.38
N ALA A 43 16.36 -8.29 13.54
CA ALA A 43 15.76 -7.93 14.84
C ALA A 43 15.85 -6.42 15.10
N LYS A 44 17.01 -5.81 14.84
CA LYS A 44 17.20 -4.36 14.96
C LYS A 44 16.31 -3.60 13.98
N GLY A 45 16.22 -4.06 12.74
CA GLY A 45 15.39 -3.44 11.71
C GLY A 45 13.90 -3.53 12.01
N GLN A 46 13.42 -4.65 12.55
CA GLN A 46 12.02 -4.84 12.89
C GLN A 46 11.58 -3.90 14.01
N LEU A 47 12.40 -3.78 15.08
CA LEU A 47 12.14 -2.82 16.15
C LEU A 47 12.10 -1.38 15.62
N ALA A 48 13.09 -1.01 14.80
CA ALA A 48 13.15 0.32 14.20
C ALA A 48 11.98 0.58 13.24
N PHE A 49 11.49 -0.43 12.52
CA PHE A 49 10.34 -0.27 11.63
C PHE A 49 9.09 0.11 12.42
N GLU A 50 8.78 -0.65 13.46
CA GLU A 50 7.58 -0.39 14.27
C GLU A 50 7.66 0.94 15.02
N GLU A 51 8.82 1.31 15.56
CA GLU A 51 9.04 2.57 16.27
C GLU A 51 8.91 3.78 15.34
N ARG A 52 9.48 3.70 14.14
CA ARG A 52 9.68 4.87 13.28
C ARG A 52 8.55 5.09 12.28
N PHE A 53 7.90 4.03 11.81
CA PHE A 53 6.83 4.15 10.83
C PHE A 53 5.46 4.32 11.48
N TRP A 54 5.25 3.89 12.72
CA TRP A 54 3.94 4.06 13.36
C TRP A 54 3.66 5.54 13.66
N ASN A 55 2.58 6.08 13.08
CA ASN A 55 2.05 7.39 13.43
C ASN A 55 1.01 7.22 14.55
N PRO A 56 1.28 7.66 15.79
CA PRO A 56 0.35 7.50 16.91
C PRO A 56 -0.87 8.41 16.81
N ASP A 57 -0.78 9.55 16.11
CA ASP A 57 -1.87 10.52 16.00
C ASP A 57 -2.93 10.07 15.00
N SER A 58 -2.47 9.44 13.92
CA SER A 58 -3.35 9.00 12.82
C SER A 58 -3.66 7.50 12.84
N GLU A 59 -2.95 6.74 13.69
CA GLU A 59 -3.09 5.30 13.88
C GLU A 59 -2.86 4.45 12.61
N PHE A 60 -1.95 4.90 11.75
CA PHE A 60 -1.47 4.18 10.58
C PHE A 60 0.03 4.44 10.34
N LEU A 61 0.62 3.86 9.29
CA LEU A 61 2.04 4.05 9.01
C LEU A 61 2.31 5.34 8.22
N TYR A 62 3.37 6.07 8.58
CA TYR A 62 4.00 7.03 7.69
C TYR A 62 4.34 6.34 6.36
N ASP A 63 4.13 7.03 5.24
CA ASP A 63 4.42 6.47 3.92
C ASP A 63 5.92 6.47 3.64
N VAL A 64 6.64 7.48 4.16
CA VAL A 64 8.09 7.64 4.09
C VAL A 64 8.62 8.16 5.42
N VAL A 65 9.76 7.64 5.88
CA VAL A 65 10.53 8.23 6.98
C VAL A 65 11.91 8.65 6.51
N ASP A 66 12.55 9.58 7.22
CA ASP A 66 13.76 10.27 6.79
C ASP A 66 13.61 10.89 5.39
N CYS A 67 12.51 11.63 5.20
CA CYS A 67 12.21 12.33 3.96
C CYS A 67 13.39 13.20 3.53
N ASP A 68 13.72 13.17 2.23
CA ASP A 68 14.85 13.91 1.66
C ASP A 68 16.21 13.62 2.34
N HIS A 69 16.33 12.43 2.95
CA HIS A 69 17.47 12.00 3.76
C HIS A 69 17.68 12.81 5.05
N GLU A 70 16.69 13.59 5.48
CA GLU A 70 16.70 14.33 6.74
C GLU A 70 16.20 13.45 7.88
N SER A 71 17.07 13.18 8.86
CA SER A 71 16.73 12.30 9.98
C SER A 71 15.53 12.84 10.78
N GLY A 72 14.47 12.05 10.87
CA GLY A 72 13.24 12.38 11.62
C GLY A 72 12.18 13.12 10.81
N ALA A 73 12.47 13.55 9.58
CA ALA A 73 11.44 14.03 8.66
C ALA A 73 10.53 12.86 8.23
N VAL A 74 9.22 13.07 8.19
CA VAL A 74 8.22 12.02 7.93
C VAL A 74 7.15 12.50 6.96
N ASP A 75 6.66 11.58 6.12
CA ASP A 75 5.50 11.79 5.25
C ASP A 75 4.29 11.03 5.81
N GLY A 76 3.29 11.78 6.27
CA GLY A 76 2.03 11.28 6.83
C GLY A 76 0.93 10.96 5.81
N ALA A 77 1.22 11.06 4.51
CA ALA A 77 0.27 10.77 3.45
C ALA A 77 -0.38 9.38 3.59
N PHE A 78 -1.72 9.31 3.54
CA PHE A 78 -2.41 8.03 3.59
C PHE A 78 -2.39 7.33 2.22
N ARG A 79 -1.47 6.39 2.06
CA ARG A 79 -1.23 5.62 0.83
C ARG A 79 -1.38 4.12 1.06
N PRO A 80 -1.66 3.33 0.00
CA PRO A 80 -1.88 1.89 0.15
C PRO A 80 -0.58 1.10 0.42
N ASN A 81 0.59 1.72 0.26
CA ASN A 81 1.90 1.08 0.42
C ASN A 81 2.10 0.40 1.78
N GLN A 82 1.49 0.95 2.83
CA GLN A 82 1.50 0.38 4.18
C GLN A 82 0.93 -1.05 4.28
N ILE A 83 0.11 -1.47 3.31
CA ILE A 83 -0.42 -2.85 3.26
C ILE A 83 0.71 -3.88 3.21
N PHE A 84 1.85 -3.57 2.60
CA PHE A 84 3.01 -4.47 2.55
C PHE A 84 3.63 -4.77 3.91
N ALA A 85 3.32 -3.98 4.95
CA ALA A 85 3.71 -4.32 6.33
C ALA A 85 2.86 -5.46 6.93
N VAL A 86 1.74 -5.82 6.29
CA VAL A 86 0.74 -6.78 6.81
C VAL A 86 0.44 -7.93 5.85
N GLY A 87 0.36 -7.69 4.55
CA GLY A 87 0.03 -8.70 3.52
C GLY A 87 0.77 -8.47 2.20
N GLY A 88 0.68 -9.43 1.28
CA GLY A 88 1.51 -9.50 0.06
C GLY A 88 2.93 -9.98 0.30
N LEU A 89 3.40 -9.92 1.56
CA LEU A 89 4.68 -10.45 2.02
C LEU A 89 4.49 -11.49 3.13
N PRO A 90 5.42 -12.45 3.27
CA PRO A 90 5.33 -13.51 4.28
C PRO A 90 5.24 -13.01 5.72
N LEU A 91 5.98 -11.96 6.06
CA LEU A 91 5.99 -11.42 7.42
C LEU A 91 4.92 -10.37 7.66
N VAL A 92 4.38 -10.37 8.88
CA VAL A 92 3.67 -9.24 9.46
C VAL A 92 4.65 -8.47 10.34
N LEU A 93 4.83 -7.18 10.06
CA LEU A 93 5.80 -6.34 10.75
C LEU A 93 5.18 -5.51 11.89
N LEU A 94 3.87 -5.64 12.10
CA LEU A 94 3.11 -4.90 13.09
C LEU A 94 2.51 -5.83 14.14
N SER A 95 2.26 -5.29 15.34
CA SER A 95 1.41 -5.98 16.32
C SER A 95 0.01 -6.27 15.73
N PRO A 96 -0.70 -7.31 16.20
CA PRO A 96 -2.03 -7.65 15.69
C PRO A 96 -3.02 -6.48 15.70
N GLU A 97 -2.96 -5.64 16.73
CA GLU A 97 -3.82 -4.47 16.89
C GLU A 97 -3.51 -3.39 15.85
N LYS A 98 -2.22 -3.02 15.69
CA LYS A 98 -1.78 -2.05 14.69
C LYS A 98 -2.03 -2.53 13.27
N ALA A 99 -1.77 -3.81 13.00
CA ALA A 99 -2.06 -4.44 11.72
C ALA A 99 -3.56 -4.34 11.38
N ARG A 100 -4.44 -4.58 12.36
CA ARG A 100 -5.88 -4.46 12.17
C ARG A 100 -6.29 -3.02 11.86
N LYS A 101 -5.77 -2.03 12.60
CA LYS A 101 -6.03 -0.61 12.36
C LYS A 101 -5.65 -0.17 10.96
N VAL A 102 -4.43 -0.51 10.53
CA VAL A 102 -3.93 -0.21 9.16
C VAL A 102 -4.86 -0.79 8.09
N VAL A 103 -5.19 -2.08 8.20
CA VAL A 103 -6.01 -2.77 7.20
C VAL A 103 -7.43 -2.20 7.14
N ASP A 104 -8.05 -1.95 8.30
CA ASP A 104 -9.41 -1.41 8.36
C ASP A 104 -9.45 0.04 7.84
N ALA A 105 -8.41 0.84 8.09
CA ALA A 105 -8.28 2.20 7.54
C ALA A 105 -8.11 2.18 6.01
N VAL A 106 -7.30 1.24 5.47
CA VAL A 106 -7.12 1.09 4.02
C VAL A 106 -8.42 0.63 3.35
N GLU A 107 -9.12 -0.33 3.95
CA GLU A 107 -10.45 -0.76 3.49
C GLU A 107 -11.43 0.42 3.46
N ALA A 108 -11.46 1.23 4.51
CA ALA A 108 -12.40 2.35 4.61
C ALA A 108 -12.10 3.51 3.66
N ARG A 109 -10.81 3.83 3.43
CA ARG A 109 -10.41 5.07 2.75
C ARG A 109 -9.96 4.88 1.30
N LEU A 110 -9.41 3.72 0.95
CA LEU A 110 -8.76 3.52 -0.35
C LEU A 110 -9.47 2.48 -1.22
N LEU A 111 -10.26 1.58 -0.65
CA LEU A 111 -10.88 0.52 -1.43
C LEU A 111 -11.91 1.07 -2.44
N THR A 112 -11.82 0.55 -3.66
CA THR A 112 -12.83 0.62 -4.71
C THR A 112 -13.18 -0.80 -5.15
N PRO A 113 -14.25 -1.00 -5.95
CA PRO A 113 -14.52 -2.31 -6.54
C PRO A 113 -13.37 -2.86 -7.38
N LEU A 114 -12.57 -2.00 -8.00
CA LEU A 114 -11.50 -2.39 -8.93
C LEU A 114 -10.12 -2.45 -8.28
N GLY A 115 -9.94 -1.90 -7.09
CA GLY A 115 -8.68 -1.97 -6.35
C GLY A 115 -8.50 -0.86 -5.34
N LEU A 116 -7.26 -0.59 -4.94
CA LEU A 116 -6.97 0.49 -4.01
C LEU A 116 -6.64 1.78 -4.76
N ARG A 117 -7.20 2.90 -4.30
CA ARG A 117 -6.72 4.25 -4.63
C ARG A 117 -5.27 4.40 -4.18
N SER A 118 -4.46 5.07 -5.01
CA SER A 118 -3.05 5.37 -4.69
C SER A 118 -2.86 6.48 -3.65
N PHE A 119 -3.92 7.24 -3.36
CA PHE A 119 -3.94 8.34 -2.39
C PHE A 119 -5.37 8.53 -1.85
N ALA A 120 -5.51 8.95 -0.59
CA ALA A 120 -6.83 9.06 0.04
C ALA A 120 -7.64 10.25 -0.48
N PRO A 121 -8.97 10.09 -0.69
CA PRO A 121 -9.87 11.21 -0.91
C PRO A 121 -9.85 12.19 0.26
N GLY A 122 -9.95 13.48 -0.03
CA GLY A 122 -9.97 14.57 0.97
C GLY A 122 -8.60 15.08 1.39
N GLU A 123 -7.52 14.43 0.97
CA GLU A 123 -6.15 14.92 1.17
C GLU A 123 -5.76 15.95 0.09
N PRO A 124 -4.99 17.01 0.44
CA PRO A 124 -4.45 17.94 -0.56
C PRO A 124 -3.64 17.19 -1.63
N GLY A 125 -4.01 17.40 -2.90
CA GLY A 125 -3.36 16.75 -4.04
C GLY A 125 -4.08 15.50 -4.57
N TYR A 126 -5.18 15.06 -3.95
CA TYR A 126 -5.99 13.98 -4.49
C TYR A 126 -6.57 14.30 -5.88
N SER A 127 -6.44 13.36 -6.81
CA SER A 127 -6.99 13.36 -8.16
C SER A 127 -7.54 11.97 -8.52
N GLY A 128 -8.85 11.81 -8.39
CA GLY A 128 -9.53 10.53 -8.64
C GLY A 128 -9.64 10.13 -10.11
N HIS A 129 -9.38 11.05 -11.05
CA HIS A 129 -9.49 10.77 -12.48
C HIS A 129 -8.13 10.78 -13.18
N TYR A 130 -7.91 9.81 -14.06
CA TYR A 130 -6.74 9.66 -14.90
C TYR A 130 -7.11 9.94 -16.37
N GLY A 131 -6.93 11.20 -16.78
CA GLY A 131 -7.28 11.64 -18.13
C GLY A 131 -6.72 13.03 -18.46
N GLY A 132 -7.02 13.52 -19.67
CA GLY A 132 -6.57 14.83 -20.12
C GLY A 132 -5.17 14.82 -20.72
N SER A 133 -4.45 15.95 -20.58
CA SER A 133 -3.08 16.15 -21.06
C SER A 133 -2.07 15.23 -20.38
N VAL A 134 -0.85 15.14 -20.93
CA VAL A 134 0.26 14.38 -20.31
C VAL A 134 0.49 14.86 -18.87
N ALA A 135 0.56 16.17 -18.65
CA ALA A 135 0.74 16.76 -17.33
C ALA A 135 -0.37 16.37 -16.34
N GLN A 136 -1.62 16.32 -16.78
CA GLN A 136 -2.75 15.91 -15.92
C GLN A 136 -2.69 14.43 -15.55
N ARG A 137 -2.37 13.57 -16.52
CA ARG A 137 -2.22 12.13 -16.29
C ARG A 137 -1.05 11.82 -15.37
N ASP A 138 0.10 12.38 -15.66
CA ASP A 138 1.30 12.21 -14.83
C ASP A 138 1.06 12.76 -13.41
N GLY A 139 0.32 13.86 -13.31
CA GLY A 139 -0.16 14.45 -12.06
C GLY A 139 -1.03 13.53 -11.22
N SER A 140 -1.91 12.73 -11.85
CA SER A 140 -2.89 11.90 -11.13
C SER A 140 -2.47 10.44 -10.93
N TYR A 141 -1.48 9.94 -11.68
CA TYR A 141 -1.07 8.53 -11.75
C TYR A 141 -0.86 7.82 -10.40
N HIS A 142 -0.34 8.57 -9.42
CA HIS A 142 -0.10 8.11 -8.05
C HIS A 142 -0.77 9.01 -6.99
N GLN A 143 -1.77 9.79 -7.39
CA GLN A 143 -2.45 10.76 -6.53
C GLN A 143 -3.96 10.49 -6.41
N GLY A 144 -4.41 9.26 -6.66
CA GLY A 144 -5.82 8.89 -6.52
C GLY A 144 -6.24 7.78 -7.46
N THR A 145 -5.58 7.67 -8.63
CA THR A 145 -5.76 6.56 -9.58
C THR A 145 -5.76 5.21 -8.86
N VAL A 146 -6.68 4.33 -9.25
CA VAL A 146 -6.84 2.98 -8.69
C VAL A 146 -5.85 2.04 -9.34
N TRP A 147 -5.22 1.20 -8.52
CA TRP A 147 -4.30 0.15 -8.97
C TRP A 147 -4.86 -1.24 -8.61
N PRO A 148 -5.44 -1.97 -9.58
CA PRO A 148 -6.07 -3.27 -9.32
C PRO A 148 -5.14 -4.34 -8.75
N TRP A 149 -3.86 -4.32 -9.10
CA TRP A 149 -2.90 -5.32 -8.59
C TRP A 149 -2.72 -5.27 -7.07
N LEU A 150 -3.02 -4.14 -6.42
CA LEU A 150 -2.94 -3.99 -4.96
C LEU A 150 -4.04 -4.76 -4.20
N VAL A 151 -5.08 -5.26 -4.91
CA VAL A 151 -6.11 -6.12 -4.31
C VAL A 151 -5.51 -7.38 -3.71
N GLY A 152 -4.50 -7.98 -4.35
CA GLY A 152 -3.87 -9.20 -3.85
C GLY A 152 -3.28 -9.03 -2.44
N PRO A 153 -2.29 -8.14 -2.26
CA PRO A 153 -1.72 -7.82 -0.95
C PRO A 153 -2.78 -7.39 0.08
N PHE A 154 -3.77 -6.59 -0.33
CA PHE A 154 -4.85 -6.14 0.54
C PHE A 154 -5.71 -7.30 1.04
N VAL A 155 -6.18 -8.18 0.16
CA VAL A 155 -7.01 -9.34 0.51
C VAL A 155 -6.25 -10.26 1.45
N GLU A 156 -4.96 -10.49 1.19
CA GLU A 156 -4.12 -11.28 2.08
C GLU A 156 -4.05 -10.65 3.48
N ALA A 157 -3.75 -9.35 3.57
CA ALA A 157 -3.70 -8.62 4.82
C ALA A 157 -5.05 -8.68 5.56
N TRP A 158 -6.15 -8.46 4.84
CA TRP A 158 -7.51 -8.47 5.35
C TRP A 158 -7.91 -9.78 5.99
N VAL A 159 -7.60 -10.89 5.30
CA VAL A 159 -7.84 -12.24 5.80
C VAL A 159 -6.89 -12.59 6.95
N ARG A 160 -5.66 -12.07 6.96
CA ARG A 160 -4.65 -12.29 8.02
C ARG A 160 -5.07 -11.68 9.35
N VAL A 161 -5.47 -10.41 9.36
CA VAL A 161 -5.92 -9.71 10.59
C VAL A 161 -7.30 -10.18 11.08
N ARG A 162 -7.93 -11.11 10.36
CA ARG A 162 -9.18 -11.81 10.72
C ARG A 162 -8.97 -13.30 10.99
N GLY A 163 -7.74 -13.68 11.34
CA GLY A 163 -7.40 -15.01 11.83
C GLY A 163 -7.36 -16.10 10.76
N HIS A 164 -7.27 -15.74 9.48
CA HIS A 164 -7.20 -16.71 8.37
C HIS A 164 -8.36 -17.72 8.32
N SER A 165 -9.49 -17.39 8.93
CA SER A 165 -10.64 -18.28 9.03
C SER A 165 -11.27 -18.53 7.64
N ARG A 166 -11.94 -19.68 7.50
CA ARG A 166 -12.72 -19.98 6.28
C ARG A 166 -13.78 -18.90 6.03
N ALA A 167 -14.42 -18.39 7.09
CA ALA A 167 -15.40 -17.31 6.99
C ALA A 167 -14.77 -16.03 6.42
N ALA A 168 -13.61 -15.61 6.92
CA ALA A 168 -12.89 -14.45 6.40
C ALA A 168 -12.50 -14.63 4.93
N LYS A 169 -12.03 -15.82 4.53
CA LYS A 169 -11.70 -16.12 3.12
C LYS A 169 -12.93 -16.03 2.21
N THR A 170 -14.06 -16.58 2.62
CA THR A 170 -15.32 -16.49 1.87
C THR A 170 -15.79 -15.05 1.74
N GLU A 171 -15.76 -14.28 2.84
CA GLU A 171 -16.15 -12.88 2.82
C GLU A 171 -15.24 -12.05 1.90
N ALA A 172 -13.93 -12.22 2.00
CA ALA A 172 -12.97 -11.52 1.16
C ALA A 172 -13.13 -11.88 -0.33
N GLY A 173 -13.39 -13.16 -0.64
CA GLY A 173 -13.71 -13.60 -2.00
C GLY A 173 -14.92 -12.85 -2.57
N ASN A 174 -16.02 -12.82 -1.81
CA ASN A 174 -17.25 -12.16 -2.24
C ASN A 174 -17.11 -10.64 -2.38
N ARG A 175 -16.42 -9.99 -1.43
CA ARG A 175 -16.35 -8.52 -1.36
C ARG A 175 -15.28 -7.92 -2.25
N PHE A 176 -14.13 -8.59 -2.39
CA PHE A 176 -12.95 -7.97 -3.01
C PHE A 176 -12.50 -8.67 -4.29
N VAL A 177 -12.78 -9.96 -4.45
CA VAL A 177 -12.36 -10.73 -5.64
C VAL A 177 -13.45 -10.76 -6.70
N MET A 178 -14.71 -10.96 -6.31
CA MET A 178 -15.83 -11.00 -7.26
C MET A 178 -15.96 -9.73 -8.13
N PRO A 179 -15.77 -8.51 -7.61
CA PRO A 179 -15.76 -7.31 -8.46
C PRO A 179 -14.68 -7.33 -9.55
N ILE A 180 -13.49 -7.87 -9.25
CA ILE A 180 -12.40 -8.01 -10.22
C ILE A 180 -12.74 -9.06 -11.28
N ILE A 181 -13.39 -10.16 -10.88
CA ILE A 181 -13.89 -11.18 -11.82
C ILE A 181 -14.95 -10.57 -12.75
N GLU A 182 -15.84 -9.73 -12.22
CA GLU A 182 -16.85 -9.06 -13.05
C GLU A 182 -16.22 -8.08 -14.05
N HIS A 183 -15.11 -7.43 -13.67
CA HIS A 183 -14.37 -6.54 -14.57
C HIS A 183 -13.81 -7.25 -15.82
N LEU A 184 -13.59 -8.57 -15.78
CA LEU A 184 -13.13 -9.34 -16.96
C LEU A 184 -14.06 -9.25 -18.18
N LYS A 185 -15.29 -8.77 -17.99
CA LYS A 185 -16.29 -8.55 -19.04
C LYS A 185 -16.29 -7.11 -19.59
N HIS A 186 -15.47 -6.22 -19.03
CA HIS A 186 -15.47 -4.77 -19.30
C HIS A 186 -14.07 -4.28 -19.71
N ALA A 187 -13.98 -3.17 -20.45
CA ALA A 187 -12.75 -2.46 -20.84
C ALA A 187 -11.66 -3.25 -21.62
N GLY A 188 -11.74 -4.58 -21.68
CA GLY A 188 -10.84 -5.49 -22.38
C GLY A 188 -11.16 -6.94 -21.98
N LEU A 189 -11.87 -7.68 -22.85
CA LEU A 189 -12.39 -9.00 -22.50
C LEU A 189 -11.30 -9.97 -22.04
N GLY A 190 -11.53 -10.60 -20.88
CA GLY A 190 -10.59 -11.54 -20.27
C GLY A 190 -9.37 -10.90 -19.59
N HIS A 191 -9.33 -9.57 -19.49
CA HIS A 191 -8.21 -8.82 -18.91
C HIS A 191 -8.66 -7.93 -17.76
N ILE A 192 -7.71 -7.55 -16.91
CA ILE A 192 -7.89 -6.56 -15.84
C ILE A 192 -7.14 -5.30 -16.24
N SER A 193 -7.76 -4.13 -16.06
CA SER A 193 -7.10 -2.86 -16.35
C SER A 193 -5.86 -2.67 -15.46
N GLY A 194 -4.77 -2.10 -16.01
CA GLY A 194 -3.58 -1.80 -15.21
C GLY A 194 -3.81 -0.69 -14.19
N ILE A 195 -4.69 0.26 -14.53
CA ILE A 195 -5.17 1.35 -13.70
C ILE A 195 -6.65 1.62 -13.98
N ALA A 196 -7.33 2.29 -13.06
CA ALA A 196 -8.71 2.75 -13.26
C ALA A 196 -8.96 4.11 -12.58
N ASP A 197 -9.99 4.81 -13.03
CA ASP A 197 -10.52 5.98 -12.32
C ASP A 197 -11.09 5.55 -10.97
N ALA A 198 -10.88 6.41 -9.97
CA ALA A 198 -11.30 6.19 -8.60
C ALA A 198 -12.72 6.65 -8.31
N ASP A 199 -13.16 7.68 -9.02
CA ASP A 199 -14.45 8.34 -8.79
C ASP A 199 -15.31 8.31 -10.06
N PRO A 200 -16.65 8.29 -9.94
CA PRO A 200 -17.54 8.40 -11.09
C PRO A 200 -17.33 9.73 -11.82
N MET A 201 -17.45 9.71 -13.14
CA MET A 201 -17.51 10.93 -13.97
C MET A 201 -18.78 11.74 -13.72
#